data_AF-A0A373D5D5-F1
#
_entry.id   AF-A0A373D5D5-F1
#
_cell.length_a   1.000
_cell.length_b   1.000
_cell.length_c   1.000
_cell.angle_alpha   90.00
_cell.angle_beta   90.00
_cell.angle_gamma   90.00
#
_symmetry.space_group_name_H-M   'P 1'
#
loop_
_entity.id
_entity.type
_entity.pdbx_description
1 polymer ?
#
loop_
_entity_poly.entity_id
_entity_poly.type
_entity_poly.pdbx_seq_one_letter_code
_entity_poly.pdbx_strand_id
1 'polypeptide(L)' 'MRLTEKKDSGHWSLKGVSWDDLKPGVVLSEKTWEKLYGALWKLKDYEDTGVSPDEIERMKTEGERCW' A
#
# COMPACT_ATOMS: atom_id res chain seq x y z
N MET A 1 -4.99 6.29 6.25
CA MET A 1 -5.93 5.43 5.50
C MET A 1 -5.14 4.29 4.85
N ARG A 2 -5.59 3.02 4.90
CA ARG A 2 -4.88 1.90 4.27
C ARG A 2 -5.18 1.86 2.77
N LEU A 3 -4.13 1.90 1.93
CA LEU A 3 -4.26 1.88 0.47
C LEU A 3 -4.43 0.46 -0.08
N THR A 4 -4.03 -0.55 0.66
CA THR A 4 -4.14 -1.96 0.25
C THR A 4 -5.38 -2.62 0.84
N GLU A 5 -5.94 -3.58 0.11
CA GLU A 5 -7.00 -4.46 0.58
C GLU A 5 -6.61 -5.93 0.36
N LYS A 6 -7.00 -6.79 1.30
CA LYS A 6 -6.84 -8.24 1.18
C LYS A 6 -8.14 -8.79 0.61
N LYS A 7 -8.06 -9.50 -0.51
CA LYS A 7 -9.21 -10.20 -1.12
C LYS A 7 -9.47 -11.52 -0.41
N ASP A 8 -10.66 -12.09 -0.60
CA ASP A 8 -11.04 -13.38 -0.03
C ASP A 8 -10.11 -14.52 -0.48
N SER A 9 -9.50 -14.39 -1.66
CA SER A 9 -8.47 -15.31 -2.17
C SER A 9 -7.13 -15.23 -1.42
N GLY A 10 -6.98 -14.29 -0.47
CA GLY A 10 -5.74 -14.04 0.26
C GLY A 10 -4.77 -13.07 -0.42
N HIS A 11 -4.99 -12.73 -1.69
CA HIS A 11 -4.16 -11.77 -2.42
C HIS A 11 -4.37 -10.33 -1.94
N TRP A 12 -3.29 -9.55 -1.95
CA TRP A 12 -3.32 -8.12 -1.69
C TRP A 12 -3.45 -7.34 -2.98
N SER A 13 -4.28 -6.29 -3.00
CA SER A 13 -4.41 -5.38 -4.13
C SER A 13 -4.48 -3.94 -3.69
N LEU A 14 -4.22 -3.02 -4.63
CA LEU A 14 -4.48 -1.60 -4.42
C LEU A 14 -6.00 -1.37 -4.37
N LYS A 15 -6.46 -0.66 -3.34
CA LYS A 15 -7.88 -0.51 -3.07
C LYS A 15 -8.61 0.20 -4.21
N GLY A 16 -9.61 -0.49 -4.76
CA GLY A 16 -10.43 0.00 -5.86
C GLY A 16 -9.68 0.10 -7.20
N VAL A 17 -8.61 -0.67 -7.39
CA VAL A 17 -8.06 -0.99 -8.70
C VAL A 17 -8.32 -2.48 -8.94
N SER A 18 -8.92 -2.82 -10.08
CA SER A 18 -9.10 -4.24 -10.44
C SER A 18 -7.77 -4.85 -10.86
N TRP A 19 -7.56 -6.13 -10.55
CA TRP A 19 -6.43 -6.87 -11.09
C TRP A 19 -6.47 -6.95 -12.62
N ASP A 20 -7.67 -6.97 -13.20
CA ASP A 20 -7.84 -6.97 -14.66
C ASP A 20 -7.33 -5.68 -15.30
N ASP A 21 -7.43 -4.54 -14.60
CA ASP A 21 -6.94 -3.24 -15.09
C ASP A 21 -5.41 -3.15 -15.11
N LEU A 22 -4.72 -4.11 -14.49
CA LEU A 22 -3.26 -4.16 -14.37
C LEU A 22 -2.62 -5.30 -15.16
N LYS A 23 -3.42 -6.09 -15.90
CA LYS A 23 -2.90 -7.21 -16.68
C LYS A 23 -2.05 -6.73 -17.86
N PRO A 24 -1.02 -7.49 -18.27
CA PRO A 24 -0.27 -7.18 -19.48
C PRO A 24 -1.19 -7.03 -20.70
N GLY A 25 -0.92 -6.02 -21.53
CA GLY A 25 -1.70 -5.72 -22.73
C GLY A 25 -2.94 -4.84 -22.51
N VAL A 26 -3.30 -4.55 -21.25
CA VAL A 26 -4.38 -3.61 -20.94
C VAL A 26 -3.84 -2.18 -20.97
N VAL A 27 -4.58 -1.29 -21.64
CA VAL A 27 -4.30 0.15 -21.59
C VAL A 27 -4.72 0.67 -20.22
N LEU A 28 -3.75 1.20 -19.47
CA LEU A 28 -4.01 1.78 -18.15
C LEU A 28 -4.97 2.96 -18.28
N SER A 29 -6.11 2.87 -17.59
CA SER A 29 -7.02 4.01 -17.47
C SER A 29 -6.37 5.12 -16.64
N GLU A 30 -6.74 6.38 -16.92
CA GLU A 30 -6.28 7.54 -16.15
C GLU A 30 -6.56 7.36 -14.65
N LYS A 31 -7.77 6.90 -14.29
CA LYS A 31 -8.14 6.60 -12.90
C LYS A 31 -7.24 5.54 -12.25
N THR A 32 -6.86 4.50 -12.99
CA THR A 32 -5.93 3.47 -12.48
C THR A 32 -4.54 4.05 -12.32
N TRP A 33 -4.09 4.86 -13.28
CA TRP A 33 -2.81 5.55 -13.25
C TRP A 33 -2.70 6.51 -12.05
N GLU A 34 -3.69 7.34 -11.78
CA GLU A 34 -3.73 8.27 -10.65
C GLU A 34 -3.62 7.52 -9.31
N LYS A 35 -4.32 6.39 -9.18
CA LYS A 35 -4.26 5.55 -7.98
C LYS A 35 -2.90 4.91 -7.78
N LEU A 36 -2.31 4.39 -8.86
CA LEU A 36 -0.95 3.85 -8.82
C LEU A 36 0.06 4.92 -8.40
N TYR A 37 -0.05 6.11 -9.00
CA TYR A 37 0.80 7.25 -8.64
C TYR A 37 0.65 7.62 -7.16
N GLY A 38 -0.58 7.73 -6.65
CA GLY A 38 -0.83 8.01 -5.24
C GLY A 38 -0.27 6.93 -4.30
N ALA A 39 -0.29 5.67 -4.71
CA ALA A 39 0.31 4.58 -3.95
C ALA A 39 1.84 4.67 -3.90
N LEU A 40 2.47 4.93 -5.05
CA LEU A 40 3.93 5.13 -5.15
C LEU A 40 4.38 6.36 -4.33
N TRP A 41 3.60 7.44 -4.36
CA TRP A 41 3.90 8.63 -3.56
C TRP A 41 3.93 8.32 -2.07
N LYS A 42 2.98 7.52 -1.58
CA LYS A 42 2.96 7.10 -0.17
C LYS A 42 4.04 6.08 0.18
N LEU A 43 4.43 5.24 -0.78
CA LEU A 43 5.57 4.35 -0.59
C LEU A 43 6.87 5.16 -0.46
N LYS A 44 7.07 6.16 -1.32
CA LYS A 44 8.19 7.11 -1.20
C LYS A 44 8.19 7.81 0.16
N ASP A 45 7.06 8.37 0.60
CA ASP A 45 6.95 9.01 1.93
C ASP A 45 7.38 8.05 3.05
N TYR A 46 7.07 6.75 2.91
CA TYR A 46 7.48 5.71 3.86
C TYR A 46 8.97 5.39 3.77
N GLU A 47 9.51 5.19 2.57
CA GLU A 47 10.94 4.92 2.33
C GLU A 47 11.83 6.07 2.85
N ASP A 48 11.38 7.31 2.69
CA ASP A 48 12.06 8.52 3.19
C ASP A 48 12.17 8.54 4.73
N THR A 49 11.35 7.78 5.45
CA THR A 49 11.49 7.64 6.91
C THR A 49 12.74 6.85 7.31
N GLY A 50 13.25 5.99 6.41
CA GLY A 50 14.34 5.06 6.71
C GLY A 50 13.97 3.92 7.68
N VAL A 51 12.70 3.80 8.08
CA VAL A 51 12.25 2.86 9.11
C VAL A 51 11.71 1.58 8.47
N SER A 52 12.20 0.41 8.89
CA SER A 52 11.70 -0.87 8.40
C SER A 52 10.32 -1.23 8.98
N PRO A 53 9.55 -2.13 8.35
CA PRO A 53 8.26 -2.54 8.89
C PRO A 53 8.38 -3.17 10.28
N ASP A 54 9.42 -3.98 10.51
CA ASP A 54 9.70 -4.61 11.81
C ASP A 54 9.96 -3.57 12.89
N GLU A 55 10.64 -2.47 12.55
CA GLU A 55 10.90 -1.39 13.48
C GLU A 55 9.62 -0.63 13.85
N ILE A 56 8.73 -0.40 12.88
CA ILE A 56 7.39 0.13 13.15
C ILE A 56 6.58 -0.79 14.07
N GLU A 57 6.67 -2.12 13.90
CA GLU A 57 6.00 -3.06 14.80
C GLU A 57 6.55 -2.98 16.23
N ARG A 58 7.87 -2.93 16.40
CA ARG A 58 8.49 -2.76 17.72
C ARG A 58 8.08 -1.45 18.40
N MET A 59 8.09 -0.34 17.66
CA MET A 59 7.69 0.98 18.17
C MET A 59 6.23 1.00 18.66
N LYS A 60 5.32 0.27 17.99
CA LYS A 60 3.92 0.15 18.43
C LYS A 60 3.83 -0.60 19.77
N THR A 61 4.53 -1.73 19.90
CA THR A 61 4.54 -2.53 21.13
C THR A 61 5.18 -1.79 22.31
N GLU A 62 6.23 -1.00 22.07
CA GLU A 62 6.88 -0.18 23.10
C GLU A 62 6.03 1.02 23.51
N GLY A 63 5.40 1.69 22.54
CA GLY A 63 4.45 2.77 22.80
C GLY A 63 3.25 2.33 23.62
N GLU A 64 2.72 1.13 23.38
CA GLU A 64 1.62 0.51 24.16
C GLU A 64 2.03 0.14 25.60
N ARG A 65 3.33 -0.05 25.87
CA ARG A 65 3.84 -0.39 27.20
C ARG A 65 4.07 0.83 28.11
N CYS A 66 4.10 2.04 27.53
CA CYS A 66 4.28 3.30 28.23
C CYS A 66 2.97 4.00 28.65
N TRP A 67 1.82 3.33 28.51
CA TRP A 67 0.51 3.79 28.98
C TRP A 67 -0.13 2.79 29.94
#